data_AF-A0A952SV71-F1
#
_entry.id   AF-A0A952SV71-F1
#
_cell.length_a   1.000
_cell.length_b   1.000
_cell.length_c   1.000
_cell.angle_alpha   90.00
_cell.angle_beta   90.00
_cell.angle_gamma   90.00
#
_symmetry.space_group_name_H-M   'P 1'
#
loop_
_entity.id
_entity.type
_entity.pdbx_description
1 polymer ?
#
loop_
_entity_poly.entity_id
_entity_poly.type
_entity_poly.pdbx_seq_one_letter_code
_entity_poly.pdbx_strand_id
1 'polypeptide(L)'
;MTERPGFLPLKEAAVWAGVSARTVKRWLADGLPCYQAGHRTKVLIRPTDIDQFLTRRQVTKVDIDALVENTLREMQEARHRTDVA
;
A
#
# COMPACT_ATOMS: atom_id res chain seq x y z
N MET A 1 -20.38 -11.62 -16.59
CA MET A 1 -18.97 -11.36 -16.94
C MET A 1 -18.50 -10.25 -16.03
N THR A 2 -17.64 -10.54 -15.06
CA THR A 2 -17.11 -9.50 -14.17
C THR A 2 -16.08 -8.73 -14.98
N GLU A 3 -16.41 -7.50 -15.38
CA GLU A 3 -15.46 -6.63 -16.07
C GLU A 3 -14.21 -6.51 -15.20
N ARG A 4 -13.05 -6.91 -15.73
CA ARG A 4 -11.79 -6.70 -15.02
C ARG A 4 -11.60 -5.19 -14.92
N PRO A 5 -11.44 -4.62 -13.71
CA PRO A 5 -11.14 -3.21 -13.60
C PRO A 5 -9.87 -2.96 -14.42
N GLY A 6 -9.90 -1.92 -15.24
CA GLY A 6 -8.74 -1.51 -16.00
C GLY A 6 -7.61 -1.00 -15.09
N PHE A 7 -6.94 0.05 -15.51
CA PHE A 7 -5.93 0.68 -14.68
C PHE A 7 -6.58 1.54 -13.61
N LEU A 8 -6.20 1.34 -12.34
CA LEU A 8 -6.67 2.13 -11.21
C LEU A 8 -5.70 3.26 -10.89
N PRO A 9 -6.17 4.51 -10.69
CA PRO A 9 -5.34 5.53 -10.06
C PRO A 9 -5.02 5.16 -8.61
N LEU A 10 -3.96 5.75 -8.06
CA LEU A 10 -3.45 5.45 -6.71
C LEU A 10 -4.54 5.39 -5.62
N LYS A 11 -5.50 6.33 -5.63
CA LYS A 11 -6.58 6.38 -4.64
C LYS A 11 -7.52 5.18 -4.76
N GLU A 12 -7.88 4.80 -5.97
CA GLU A 12 -8.77 3.65 -6.22
C GLU A 12 -8.05 2.33 -5.96
N ALA A 13 -6.76 2.24 -6.28
CA ALA A 13 -5.93 1.09 -5.91
C ALA A 13 -5.88 0.88 -4.38
N ALA A 14 -5.80 1.97 -3.61
CA ALA A 14 -5.84 1.91 -2.15
C ALA A 14 -7.19 1.40 -1.62
N VAL A 15 -8.30 1.90 -2.18
CA VAL A 15 -9.65 1.42 -1.85
C VAL A 15 -9.81 -0.06 -2.22
N TRP A 16 -9.37 -0.45 -3.42
CA TRP A 16 -9.44 -1.82 -3.91
C TRP A 16 -8.68 -2.79 -2.99
N ALA A 17 -7.49 -2.39 -2.51
CA ALA A 17 -6.67 -3.20 -1.62
C ALA A 17 -7.08 -3.11 -0.13
N GLY A 18 -8.05 -2.28 0.22
CA GLY A 18 -8.47 -2.07 1.62
C GLY A 18 -7.41 -1.41 2.50
N VAL A 19 -6.52 -0.59 1.94
CA VAL A 19 -5.42 0.07 2.67
C VAL A 19 -5.37 1.58 2.43
N SER A 20 -4.52 2.29 3.19
CA SER A 20 -4.30 3.72 2.97
C SER A 20 -3.51 4.01 1.68
N ALA A 21 -3.69 5.19 1.10
CA ALA A 21 -2.87 5.63 -0.04
C ALA A 21 -1.38 5.74 0.32
N ARG A 22 -1.06 6.03 1.59
CA ARG A 22 0.33 6.03 2.09
C ARG A 22 0.93 4.62 2.02
N THR A 23 0.16 3.59 2.37
CA THR A 23 0.57 2.18 2.26
C THR A 23 0.86 1.81 0.82
N VAL A 24 -0.01 2.18 -0.12
CA VAL A 24 0.24 1.91 -1.55
C VAL A 24 1.48 2.65 -2.05
N LYS A 25 1.72 3.90 -1.64
CA LYS A 25 2.97 4.62 -1.97
C LYS A 25 4.21 3.88 -1.44
N ARG A 26 4.14 3.31 -0.25
CA ARG A 26 5.22 2.46 0.29
C ARG A 26 5.41 1.22 -0.57
N TRP A 27 4.33 0.54 -0.96
CA TRP A 27 4.42 -0.61 -1.86
C TRP A 27 5.06 -0.27 -3.21
N LEU A 28 4.78 0.91 -3.77
CA LEU A 28 5.44 1.39 -4.99
C LEU A 28 6.96 1.53 -4.79
N ALA A 29 7.40 2.07 -3.64
CA ALA A 29 8.82 2.10 -3.28
C ALA A 29 9.40 0.69 -3.07
N ASP A 30 8.59 -0.24 -2.57
CA ASP A 30 8.93 -1.65 -2.34
C ASP A 30 8.78 -2.54 -3.61
N GLY A 31 8.57 -1.92 -4.79
CA GLY A 31 8.57 -2.61 -6.09
C GLY A 31 7.21 -3.09 -6.61
N LEU A 32 6.09 -2.55 -6.13
CA LEU A 32 4.79 -2.74 -6.78
C LEU A 32 4.82 -2.15 -8.20
N PRO A 33 4.50 -2.93 -9.26
CA PRO A 33 4.45 -2.40 -10.62
C PRO A 33 3.47 -1.24 -10.75
N CYS A 34 3.87 -0.21 -11.49
CA CYS A 34 3.00 0.90 -11.84
C CYS A 34 3.26 1.39 -13.26
N TYR A 35 2.27 2.11 -13.78
CA TYR A 35 2.23 2.56 -15.16
C TYR A 35 2.01 4.07 -15.18
N GLN A 36 2.68 4.74 -16.12
CA GLN A 36 2.54 6.17 -16.39
C GLN A 36 2.58 6.36 -17.90
N ALA A 37 1.71 7.22 -18.43
CA ALA A 37 1.69 7.54 -19.85
C ALA A 37 2.82 8.53 -20.25
N GLY A 38 3.53 9.06 -19.27
CA GLY A 38 4.64 9.99 -19.45
C GLY A 38 5.19 10.47 -18.11
N HIS A 39 6.32 11.17 -18.14
CA HIS A 39 6.96 11.72 -16.95
C HIS A 39 6.01 12.69 -16.23
N ARG A 40 5.85 12.54 -14.90
CA ARG A 40 4.93 13.33 -14.03
C ARG A 40 3.43 13.16 -14.32
N THR A 41 3.02 12.14 -15.06
CA THR A 41 1.59 11.82 -15.24
C THR A 41 1.03 11.01 -14.07
N LYS A 42 -0.30 10.79 -14.08
CA LYS A 42 -0.98 9.99 -13.05
C LYS A 42 -0.37 8.59 -12.96
N VAL A 43 -0.10 8.14 -11.73
CA VAL A 43 0.28 6.76 -11.45
C VAL A 43 -0.95 5.87 -11.57
N LEU A 44 -0.83 4.85 -12.40
CA LEU A 44 -1.83 3.85 -12.66
C LEU A 44 -1.33 2.47 -12.20
N ILE A 45 -2.21 1.67 -11.61
CA ILE A 45 -1.90 0.37 -11.03
C ILE A 45 -2.94 -0.63 -11.53
N ARG A 46 -2.51 -1.79 -12.03
CA ARG A 46 -3.43 -2.85 -12.41
C ARG A 46 -3.78 -3.68 -11.17
N PRO A 47 -5.06 -4.01 -10.92
CA PRO A 47 -5.45 -4.85 -9.78
C PRO A 47 -4.66 -6.16 -9.67
N THR A 48 -4.43 -6.84 -10.80
CA THR A 48 -3.66 -8.10 -10.83
C THR A 48 -2.22 -7.95 -10.36
N ASP A 49 -1.63 -6.76 -10.50
CA ASP A 49 -0.27 -6.52 -10.04
C ASP A 49 -0.24 -6.33 -8.51
N ILE A 50 -1.33 -5.82 -7.93
CA ILE A 50 -1.54 -5.79 -6.48
C ILE A 50 -1.70 -7.22 -5.95
N ASP A 51 -2.54 -8.04 -6.59
CA ASP A 51 -2.70 -9.46 -6.24
C ASP A 51 -1.36 -10.21 -6.24
N GLN A 52 -0.59 -10.08 -7.32
CA GLN A 52 0.71 -10.74 -7.44
C GLN A 52 1.71 -10.23 -6.41
N PHE A 53 1.72 -8.91 -6.15
CA PHE A 53 2.59 -8.30 -5.15
C PHE A 53 2.30 -8.83 -3.74
N LEU A 54 1.03 -8.99 -3.39
CA LEU A 54 0.59 -9.52 -2.10
C LEU A 54 0.79 -11.04 -2.01
N THR A 55 0.55 -11.77 -3.09
CA THR A 55 0.76 -13.22 -3.15
C THR A 55 2.22 -13.58 -2.87
N ARG A 56 3.18 -12.82 -3.41
CA ARG A 56 4.62 -13.00 -3.11
C ARG A 56 4.99 -12.72 -1.65
N ARG A 57 4.12 -12.02 -0.91
CA ARG A 57 4.29 -11.65 0.50
C ARG A 57 3.29 -12.37 1.40
N GLN A 58 2.66 -13.43 0.89
CA GLN A 58 1.73 -14.23 1.66
C GLN A 58 2.48 -14.88 2.83
N VAL A 59 1.96 -14.69 4.04
CA VAL A 59 2.48 -15.34 5.24
C VAL A 59 1.50 -16.42 5.69
N THR A 60 2.02 -17.57 6.10
CA THR A 60 1.20 -18.70 6.58
C THR A 60 0.66 -18.47 7.99
N LYS A 61 1.40 -17.71 8.80
CA LYS A 61 1.02 -17.31 10.14
C LYS A 61 1.25 -15.81 10.29
N VAL A 62 0.24 -15.11 10.81
CA VAL A 62 0.38 -13.71 11.20
C VAL A 62 0.94 -13.66 12.61
N ASP A 63 2.00 -12.89 12.79
CA ASP A 63 2.52 -12.54 14.12
C ASP A 63 1.79 -11.28 14.60
N ILE A 64 0.70 -11.49 15.34
CA ILE A 64 -0.15 -10.40 15.83
C ILE A 64 0.59 -9.57 16.88
N ASP A 65 1.40 -10.20 17.71
CA ASP A 65 2.14 -9.51 18.78
C ASP A 65 3.16 -8.54 18.18
N ALA A 66 3.91 -8.97 17.16
CA ALA A 66 4.81 -8.09 16.42
C ALA A 66 4.07 -6.92 15.73
N LEU A 67 2.84 -7.13 15.25
CA LEU A 67 2.02 -6.07 14.66
C LEU A 67 1.59 -5.05 15.71
N VAL A 68 1.19 -5.51 16.90
CA VAL A 68 0.83 -4.65 18.03
C VAL A 68 2.03 -3.82 18.47
N GLU A 69 3.20 -4.43 18.64
CA GLU A 69 4.43 -3.73 19.01
C GLU A 69 4.82 -2.66 17.99
N ASN A 70 4.73 -2.96 16.69
CA ASN A 70 5.03 -1.98 15.65
C ASN A 70 4.03 -0.81 15.68
N THR A 71 2.75 -1.08 15.90
CA THR A 71 1.71 -0.05 16.00
C THR A 71 1.94 0.85 17.22
N LEU A 72 2.25 0.27 18.39
CA LEU A 72 2.57 1.02 19.61
C LEU A 72 3.77 1.94 19.41
N ARG A 73 4.81 1.47 18.70
CA ARG A 73 5.98 2.28 18.36
C ARG A 73 5.64 3.45 17.44
N GLU A 74 4.88 3.20 16.38
CA GLU A 74 4.44 4.25 15.45
C GLU A 74 3.63 5.34 16.17
N MET A 75 2.78 4.97 17.13
CA MET A 75 2.02 5.92 17.96
C MET A 75 2.91 6.75 18.89
N GLN A 76 3.92 6.14 19.52
CA GLN A 76 4.88 6.84 20.39
C GLN A 76 5.73 7.84 19.59
N GLU A 77 6.23 7.45 18.43
CA GLU A 77 7.01 8.33 17.53
C GLU A 77 6.18 9.47 16.94
N ALA A 78 4.89 9.25 16.69
CA ALA A 78 3.97 10.31 16.29
C ALA A 78 3.76 11.33 17.43
N ARG A 79 3.61 10.85 18.66
CA ARG A 79 3.47 11.70 19.86
C ARG A 79 4.70 12.59 20.06
N HIS A 80 5.90 12.01 20.03
CA HIS A 80 7.15 12.78 20.20
C HIS A 80 7.39 13.83 19.11
N ARG A 81 6.92 13.60 17.87
CA ARG A 81 6.98 14.62 16.81
C ARG A 81 6.04 15.80 17.03
N THR A 82 4.98 15.61 17.81
CA THR A 82 3.99 16.65 18.08
C THR A 82 4.42 17.53 19.26
N ASP A 83 5.23 16.99 20.18
CA ASP A 83 5.76 17.70 21.36
C ASP A 83 7.02 18.55 21.05
N VAL A 84 7.60 18.42 19.85
CA VAL A 84 8.86 19.08 19.42
C VAL A 84 8.61 20.16 18.34
N ALA A 85 7.35 20.50 18.07
CA ALA A 85 6.94 21.48 17.05
C ALA A 85 6.45 22.80 17.66
#